data_AF-M0NYI1-F1
#
_entry.id   AF-M0NYI1-F1
#
_cell.length_a   1.000
_cell.length_b   1.000
_cell.length_c   1.000
_cell.angle_alpha   90.00
_cell.angle_beta   90.00
_cell.angle_gamma   90.00
#
_symmetry.space_group_name_H-M   'P 1'
#
loop_
_entity.id
_entity.type
_entity.pdbx_description
1 polymer ?
#
loop_
_entity_poly.entity_id
_entity_poly.type
_entity_poly.pdbx_seq_one_letter_code
_entity_poly.pdbx_strand_id
1 'polypeptide(L)'
;MVSTAAVKRALSALASRTDTATRPSGTVIDEAEAAQVDLRRAAGFVDADGLDRLDEAIAAAERAGDERAAERGREARAAFRRFREAAGGGPSDDGERVR
;
A
#
# COMPACT_ATOMS: atom_id res chain seq x y z
N MET A 1 -37.38 -3.84 -38.85
CA MET A 1 -36.20 -4.68 -39.10
C MET A 1 -34.98 -3.96 -38.54
N VAL A 2 -34.23 -4.55 -37.61
CA VAL A 2 -33.06 -3.89 -37.03
C VAL A 2 -31.96 -3.81 -38.08
N SER A 3 -31.43 -2.61 -38.32
CA SER A 3 -30.32 -2.42 -39.25
C SER A 3 -29.04 -3.02 -38.67
N THR A 4 -28.21 -3.63 -39.52
CA THR A 4 -26.86 -4.09 -39.17
C THR A 4 -26.04 -2.98 -38.50
N ALA A 5 -26.27 -1.71 -38.83
CA ALA A 5 -25.61 -0.57 -38.17
C ALA A 5 -26.02 -0.41 -36.69
N ALA A 6 -27.29 -0.66 -36.37
CA ALA A 6 -27.80 -0.64 -35.00
C ALA A 6 -27.22 -1.82 -34.19
N VAL A 7 -27.11 -3.00 -34.80
CA VAL A 7 -26.45 -4.17 -34.19
C VAL A 7 -24.97 -3.88 -33.92
N LYS A 8 -24.23 -3.32 -34.89
CA LYS A 8 -22.82 -2.96 -34.71
C LYS A 8 -22.63 -1.94 -33.58
N ARG A 9 -23.47 -0.91 -33.49
CA ARG A 9 -23.40 0.06 -32.39
C ARG A 9 -23.70 -0.56 -31.03
N ALA A 10 -24.70 -1.44 -30.95
CA ALA A 10 -25.03 -2.13 -29.72
C ALA A 10 -23.89 -3.05 -29.25
N LEU A 11 -23.27 -3.79 -30.18
CA LEU A 11 -22.12 -4.65 -29.88
C LEU A 11 -20.88 -3.85 -29.50
N SER A 12 -20.56 -2.73 -30.17
CA SER A 12 -19.47 -1.84 -29.76
C SER A 12 -19.71 -1.23 -28.37
N ALA A 13 -20.94 -0.81 -28.06
CA ALA A 13 -21.29 -0.29 -26.75
C ALA A 13 -21.17 -1.37 -25.66
N LEU A 14 -21.57 -2.60 -25.97
CA LEU A 14 -21.43 -3.75 -25.07
C LEU A 14 -19.96 -4.09 -24.81
N ALA A 15 -19.13 -4.15 -25.86
CA ALA A 15 -17.70 -4.42 -25.73
C ALA A 15 -16.99 -3.34 -24.90
N SER A 16 -17.28 -2.06 -25.16
CA SER A 16 -16.74 -0.94 -24.38
C SER A 16 -17.19 -0.97 -22.92
N ARG A 17 -18.45 -1.33 -22.63
CA ARG A 17 -18.94 -1.47 -21.25
C ARG A 17 -18.26 -2.63 -20.52
N THR A 18 -18.02 -3.75 -21.21
CA THR A 18 -17.27 -4.87 -20.65
C THR A 18 -15.81 -4.49 -20.39
N ASP A 19 -15.12 -3.80 -21.31
CA ASP A 19 -13.75 -3.33 -21.08
C ASP A 19 -13.63 -2.42 -19.84
N THR A 20 -14.58 -1.51 -19.64
CA THR A 20 -14.60 -0.65 -18.44
C THR A 20 -14.94 -1.44 -17.17
N ALA A 21 -15.80 -2.45 -17.26
CA ALA A 21 -16.14 -3.35 -16.14
C ALA A 21 -15.07 -4.41 -15.84
N THR A 22 -14.18 -4.71 -16.80
CA THR A 22 -13.05 -5.65 -16.67
C THR A 22 -11.72 -4.95 -16.35
N ARG A 23 -11.69 -3.60 -16.32
CA ARG A 23 -10.59 -2.80 -15.74
C ARG A 23 -10.46 -2.73 -14.20
N PRO A 24 -11.19 -3.46 -13.32
CA PRO A 24 -10.89 -3.50 -11.88
C PRO A 24 -9.45 -3.92 -11.59
N SER A 25 -8.90 -4.85 -12.38
CA SER A 25 -7.51 -5.29 -12.23
C SER A 25 -6.52 -4.16 -12.50
N GLY A 26 -6.80 -3.26 -13.45
CA GLY A 26 -5.96 -2.10 -13.73
C GLY A 26 -5.91 -1.13 -12.56
N THR A 27 -7.07 -0.80 -11.98
CA THR A 27 -7.13 0.10 -10.82
C THR A 27 -6.41 -0.47 -9.59
N VAL A 28 -6.54 -1.77 -9.33
CA VAL A 28 -5.82 -2.43 -8.23
C VAL A 28 -4.31 -2.46 -8.49
N ILE A 29 -3.89 -2.66 -9.74
CA ILE A 29 -2.46 -2.60 -10.11
C ILE A 29 -1.92 -1.18 -9.94
N ASP A 30 -2.65 -0.16 -10.40
CA ASP A 30 -2.26 1.25 -10.25
C ASP A 30 -2.11 1.62 -8.75
N GLU A 31 -3.03 1.15 -7.91
CA GLU A 31 -2.96 1.32 -6.44
C GLU A 31 -1.74 0.61 -5.85
N ALA A 32 -1.46 -0.62 -6.29
CA ALA A 32 -0.29 -1.37 -5.84
C ALA A 32 1.04 -0.70 -6.27
N GLU A 33 1.10 -0.15 -7.48
CA GLU A 33 2.27 0.62 -7.95
C GLU A 33 2.48 1.88 -7.10
N ALA A 34 1.41 2.61 -6.77
CA ALA A 34 1.48 3.76 -5.87
C ALA A 34 2.00 3.36 -4.49
N ALA A 35 1.45 2.29 -3.90
CA ALA A 35 1.91 1.75 -2.62
C ALA A 35 3.38 1.30 -2.67
N GLN A 36 3.83 0.70 -3.79
CA GLN A 36 5.22 0.29 -3.95
C GLN A 36 6.19 1.48 -3.93
N VAL A 37 5.81 2.62 -4.49
CA VAL A 37 6.63 3.85 -4.44
C VAL A 37 6.78 4.33 -2.99
N ASP A 38 5.70 4.33 -2.22
CA ASP A 38 5.74 4.70 -0.81
C ASP A 38 6.58 3.73 0.02
N LEU A 39 6.49 2.43 -0.25
CA LEU A 39 7.32 1.41 0.40
C LEU A 39 8.81 1.59 0.10
N ARG A 40 9.18 1.90 -1.14
CA ARG A 40 10.58 2.21 -1.50
C ARG A 40 11.09 3.44 -0.77
N ARG A 41 10.24 4.47 -0.62
CA ARG A 41 10.59 5.66 0.15
C ARG A 41 10.77 5.36 1.64
N ALA A 42 9.88 4.53 2.20
CA ALA A 42 9.98 4.08 3.59
C ALA A 42 11.23 3.24 3.82
N ALA A 43 11.58 2.33 2.91
CA ALA A 43 12.82 1.57 2.96
C ALA A 43 14.04 2.49 2.92
N GLY A 44 14.09 3.46 2.00
CA GLY A 44 15.17 4.43 1.93
C GLY A 44 15.30 5.31 3.19
N PHE A 45 14.20 5.60 3.89
CA PHE A 45 14.25 6.27 5.19
C PHE A 45 14.94 5.39 6.24
N VAL A 46 14.58 4.10 6.31
CA VAL A 46 15.19 3.14 7.25
C VAL A 46 16.68 2.93 6.93
N ASP A 47 17.03 2.77 5.65
CA ASP A 47 18.42 2.58 5.19
C ASP A 47 19.32 3.77 5.52
N ALA A 48 18.74 4.97 5.64
CA ALA A 48 19.44 6.19 6.03
C ALA A 48 19.39 6.45 7.55
N ASP A 49 19.41 5.39 8.37
CA ASP A 49 19.34 5.43 9.85
C ASP A 49 18.12 6.23 10.37
N GLY A 50 17.03 6.27 9.59
CA GLY A 50 15.89 7.12 9.88
C GLY A 50 15.16 6.76 11.17
N LEU A 51 15.19 5.49 11.59
CA LEU A 51 14.54 5.05 12.81
C LEU A 51 15.24 5.58 14.07
N ASP A 52 16.57 5.59 14.07
CA ASP A 52 17.34 6.11 15.19
C ASP A 52 17.18 7.63 15.27
N ARG A 53 17.23 8.32 14.12
CA ARG A 53 16.93 9.77 14.03
C ARG A 53 15.50 10.10 14.46
N LEU A 54 14.53 9.22 14.20
CA LEU A 54 13.15 9.39 14.65
C LEU A 54 13.04 9.24 16.18
N ASP A 55 13.72 8.26 16.76
CA ASP A 55 13.75 8.05 18.22
C ASP A 55 14.39 9.25 18.93
N GLU A 56 15.47 9.81 18.39
CA GLU A 56 16.09 11.05 18.88
C GLU A 56 15.14 12.26 18.79
N ALA A 57 14.43 12.41 17.67
CA ALA A 57 13.47 13.49 17.46
C ALA A 57 12.28 13.43 18.42
N ILE A 58 11.77 12.22 18.70
CA ILE A 58 10.72 12.00 19.71
C ILE A 58 11.22 12.45 21.08
N ALA A 59 12.39 11.98 21.50
CA ALA A 59 12.97 12.34 22.79
C ALA A 59 13.24 13.86 22.90
N ALA A 60 13.61 14.52 21.81
CA ALA A 60 13.77 15.97 21.76
C ALA A 60 12.43 16.71 21.92
N ALA A 61 11.36 16.24 21.25
CA ALA A 61 10.02 16.80 21.39
C ALA A 61 9.49 16.66 22.83
N GLU A 62 9.70 15.51 23.46
CA GLU A 62 9.32 15.27 24.86
C GLU A 62 10.05 16.23 25.81
N ARG A 63 11.37 16.42 25.63
CA ARG A 63 12.15 17.40 26.41
C ARG A 63 11.69 18.85 26.18
N ALA A 64 11.19 19.16 25.00
CA ALA A 64 10.64 20.48 24.67
C ALA A 64 9.19 20.67 25.16
N GLY A 65 8.53 19.61 25.66
CA GLY A 65 7.13 19.64 26.02
C GLY A 65 6.16 19.68 24.83
N ASP A 66 6.63 19.38 23.62
CA ASP A 66 5.77 19.26 22.42
C ASP A 66 5.17 17.87 22.33
N GLU A 67 4.13 17.64 23.13
CA GLU A 67 3.45 16.33 23.23
C GLU A 67 2.86 15.90 21.88
N ARG A 68 2.35 16.85 21.07
CA ARG A 68 1.77 16.52 19.77
C ARG A 68 2.82 16.01 18.79
N ALA A 69 4.01 16.60 18.78
CA ALA A 69 5.10 16.11 17.94
C ALA A 69 5.59 14.73 18.43
N ALA A 70 5.73 14.55 19.74
CA ALA A 70 6.15 13.28 20.34
C ALA A 70 5.15 12.16 20.01
N GLU A 71 3.84 12.40 20.15
CA GLU A 71 2.78 11.45 19.83
C GLU A 71 2.81 11.01 18.36
N ARG A 72 2.85 11.97 17.43
CA ARG A 72 2.97 11.64 15.99
C ARG A 72 4.22 10.82 15.68
N GLY A 73 5.34 11.12 16.35
CA GLY A 73 6.58 10.37 16.18
C GLY A 73 6.44 8.92 16.67
N ARG A 74 5.82 8.71 17.84
CA ARG A 74 5.54 7.37 18.40
C ARG A 74 4.59 6.57 17.49
N GLU A 75 3.57 7.20 16.93
CA GLU A 75 2.68 6.57 15.95
C GLU A 75 3.43 6.12 14.69
N ALA A 76 4.27 7.00 14.13
CA ALA A 76 5.12 6.66 12.99
C ALA A 76 6.06 5.50 13.32
N ARG A 77 6.70 5.51 14.50
CA ARG A 77 7.57 4.44 14.97
C ARG A 77 6.83 3.11 15.09
N ALA A 78 5.61 3.13 15.61
CA ALA A 78 4.74 1.95 15.70
C ALA A 78 4.29 1.43 14.33
N ALA A 79 4.11 2.31 13.34
CA ALA A 79 3.82 1.89 11.96
C ALA A 79 5.02 1.15 11.34
N PHE A 80 6.24 1.68 11.46
CA PHE A 80 7.45 0.99 10.99
C PHE A 80 7.66 -0.38 11.65
N ARG A 81 7.37 -0.49 12.96
CA ARG A 81 7.42 -1.79 13.66
C ARG A 81 6.45 -2.81 13.05
N ARG A 82 5.19 -2.40 12.83
CA ARG A 82 4.16 -3.25 12.20
C ARG A 82 4.55 -3.67 10.78
N PHE A 83 5.14 -2.77 9.99
CA PHE A 83 5.63 -3.13 8.65
C PHE A 83 6.74 -4.17 8.70
N ARG A 84 7.68 -4.06 9.65
CA ARG A 84 8.73 -5.07 9.84
C ARG A 84 8.15 -6.43 10.24
N GLU A 85 7.19 -6.45 11.15
CA GLU A 85 6.49 -7.68 11.57
C GLU A 85 5.79 -8.34 10.38
N ALA A 86 5.08 -7.56 9.56
CA ALA A 86 4.42 -8.06 8.35
C ALA A 86 5.42 -8.60 7.31
N ALA A 87 6.58 -7.94 7.13
CA ALA A 87 7.62 -8.35 6.18
C ALA A 87 8.44 -9.56 6.66
N GLY A 88 8.57 -9.76 7.97
CA GLY A 88 9.32 -10.87 8.58
C GLY A 88 8.59 -12.22 8.58
N GLY A 89 7.31 -12.24 8.16
CA GLY A 89 6.48 -13.43 8.11
C GLY A 89 5.66 -13.64 9.40
N GLY A 90 4.33 -13.60 9.27
CA GLY A 90 3.44 -14.32 10.19
C GLY A 90 3.70 -15.83 10.14
N PRO A 91 3.26 -16.61 11.14
CA PRO A 91 3.64 -18.01 11.31
C PRO A 91 3.45 -18.79 10.01
N SER A 92 4.55 -19.32 9.50
CA SER A 92 4.57 -20.17 8.31
C SER A 92 3.70 -21.40 8.57
N ASP A 93 2.48 -21.43 8.05
CA ASP A 93 1.62 -22.62 7.98
C ASP A 93 2.06 -23.54 6.82
N ASP A 94 3.36 -23.72 6.66
CA ASP A 94 3.98 -24.59 5.67
C ASP A 94 4.74 -25.68 6.43
N GLY A 95 3.99 -26.57 7.09
CA GLY A 95 4.59 -27.48 8.06
C GLY A 95 3.96 -28.84 8.28
N GLU A 96 2.75 -29.17 7.81
CA GLU A 96 2.28 -30.56 7.93
C GLU A 96 1.22 -30.95 6.90
N ARG A 97 1.66 -31.16 5.66
CA ARG A 97 1.06 -32.19 4.80
C ARG A 97 2.16 -33.16 4.37
N VAL A 98 2.57 -34.00 5.31
CA VAL A 98 3.20 -35.28 4.98
C VAL A 98 2.10 -36.23 4.53
N ARG A 99 2.41 -36.92 3.43
CA ARG A 99 1.54 -37.76 2.60
C ARG A 99 1.00 -38.98 3.33
#